data_AF-A0A7C9HS07-F1
#
_entry.id   AF-A0A7C9HS07-F1
#
_cell.length_a   1.000
_cell.length_b   1.000
_cell.length_c   1.000
_cell.angle_alpha   90.00
_cell.angle_beta   90.00
_cell.angle_gamma   90.00
#
_symmetry.space_group_name_H-M   'P 1'
#
loop_
_entity.id
_entity.type
_entity.pdbx_description
1 polymer ?
#
loop_
_entity_poly.entity_id
_entity_poly.type
_entity_poly.pdbx_seq_one_letter_code
_entity_poly.pdbx_strand_id
1 'polypeptide(L)'
;MTARRARLLLACLLLPAGAQALAPDANYYPRRPGMRWVYSSGETQVAGAPVVHRGVTVTPVSHQYGATTFSQDLLEHRADGSVWLRGVNTGGRLTWYTPPLNIYPPGPLRPGMTWQSAAAGVTQRSLVTGVAPLTTPAGAFNALKIRTETTAGGKVSAQTTYFVPTVGVVRFDTADGSVIQLVK
;
A
#
# COMPACT_ATOMS: atom_id res chain seq x y z
N MET A 1 -12.33 16.28 70.01
CA MET A 1 -11.15 15.84 69.23
C MET A 1 -11.43 14.47 68.65
N THR A 2 -11.81 14.38 67.38
CA THR A 2 -11.88 13.10 66.64
C THR A 2 -11.87 13.39 65.14
N ALA A 3 -10.68 13.32 64.54
CA ALA A 3 -10.45 13.56 63.13
C ALA A 3 -10.97 12.37 62.30
N ARG A 4 -11.94 12.60 61.41
CA ARG A 4 -12.31 11.62 60.38
C ARG A 4 -11.44 11.83 59.14
N ARG A 5 -10.56 10.86 58.91
CA ARG A 5 -9.61 10.77 57.81
C ARG A 5 -10.36 10.65 56.47
N ALA A 6 -10.12 11.60 55.57
CA ALA A 6 -10.50 11.50 54.17
C ALA A 6 -9.68 10.38 53.49
N ARG A 7 -10.35 9.39 52.90
CA ARG A 7 -9.73 8.43 51.99
C ARG A 7 -9.96 8.93 50.56
N LEU A 8 -8.98 9.62 49.99
CA LEU A 8 -8.91 9.81 48.54
C LEU A 8 -8.51 8.47 47.91
N LEU A 9 -9.45 7.85 47.20
CA LEU A 9 -9.16 6.77 46.26
C LEU A 9 -8.70 7.40 44.94
N LEU A 10 -7.38 7.47 44.74
CA LEU A 10 -6.78 7.85 43.46
C LEU A 10 -6.86 6.62 42.53
N ALA A 11 -7.91 6.55 41.71
CA ALA A 11 -8.02 5.55 40.66
C ALA A 11 -7.10 5.94 39.48
N CYS A 12 -5.91 5.35 39.42
CA CYS A 12 -5.04 5.43 38.24
C CYS A 12 -5.70 4.67 37.08
N LEU A 13 -6.38 5.39 36.20
CA LEU A 13 -6.75 4.94 34.86
C LEU A 13 -5.47 4.63 34.06
N LEU A 14 -5.09 3.37 34.03
CA LEU A 14 -4.12 2.82 33.07
C LEU A 14 -4.75 2.91 31.68
N LEU A 15 -4.50 4.00 30.96
CA LEU A 15 -4.75 4.08 29.52
C LEU A 15 -3.77 3.11 28.83
N PRO A 16 -4.23 2.05 28.14
CA PRO A 16 -3.35 1.27 27.30
C PRO A 16 -2.78 2.20 26.23
N ALA A 17 -1.45 2.29 26.16
CA ALA A 17 -0.75 2.97 25.08
C ALA A 17 -1.18 2.31 23.75
N GLY A 18 -2.08 3.00 23.04
CA GLY A 18 -2.85 2.41 21.95
C GLY A 18 -1.98 1.96 20.80
N ALA A 19 -2.18 0.72 20.36
CA ALA A 19 -1.96 0.36 18.98
C ALA A 19 -2.87 1.27 18.15
N GLN A 20 -2.30 2.31 17.53
CA GLN A 20 -3.02 3.10 16.53
C GLN A 20 -3.28 2.18 15.33
N ALA A 21 -4.42 1.50 15.34
CA ALA A 21 -4.89 0.77 14.17
C ALA A 21 -4.99 1.77 13.00
N LEU A 22 -4.44 1.39 11.85
CA LEU A 22 -4.61 2.13 10.60
C LEU A 22 -6.11 2.37 10.36
N ALA A 23 -6.51 3.64 10.31
CA ALA A 23 -7.88 3.98 9.97
C ALA A 23 -8.12 3.66 8.48
N PRO A 24 -9.17 2.89 8.14
CA PRO A 24 -9.47 2.54 6.75
C PRO A 24 -9.79 3.80 5.92
N ASP A 25 -9.38 3.80 4.65
CA ASP A 25 -9.76 4.80 3.65
C ASP A 25 -11.20 4.59 3.18
N ALA A 26 -11.90 5.66 2.77
CA ALA A 26 -13.21 5.52 2.14
C ALA A 26 -13.12 4.84 0.76
N ASN A 27 -11.94 4.85 0.14
CA ASN A 27 -11.70 4.31 -1.18
C ASN A 27 -11.24 2.85 -1.12
N TYR A 28 -11.76 2.03 -2.04
CA TYR A 28 -11.34 0.63 -2.18
C TYR A 28 -9.81 0.51 -2.33
N TYR A 29 -9.22 1.32 -3.22
CA TYR A 29 -7.78 1.55 -3.29
C TYR A 29 -7.44 2.83 -2.50
N PRO A 30 -6.80 2.70 -1.32
CA PRO A 30 -6.56 3.83 -0.43
C PRO A 30 -5.59 4.83 -1.07
N ARG A 31 -5.89 6.12 -0.92
CA ARG A 31 -5.14 7.21 -1.58
C ARG A 31 -5.21 8.55 -0.85
N ARG A 32 -5.70 8.58 0.40
CA ARG A 32 -5.79 9.82 1.16
C ARG A 32 -4.40 10.46 1.29
N PRO A 33 -4.25 11.76 0.98
CA PRO A 33 -2.98 12.46 1.15
C PRO A 33 -2.47 12.36 2.59
N GLY A 34 -1.18 12.11 2.74
CA GLY A 34 -0.52 11.89 4.02
C GLY A 34 -0.70 10.49 4.60
N MET A 35 -1.43 9.58 3.93
CA MET A 35 -1.46 8.17 4.33
C MET A 35 -0.07 7.56 4.22
N ARG A 36 0.27 6.69 5.18
CA ARG A 36 1.59 6.06 5.28
C ARG A 36 1.42 4.56 5.50
N TRP A 37 2.29 3.78 4.87
CA TRP A 37 2.47 2.35 5.12
C TRP A 37 3.92 2.11 5.48
N VAL A 38 4.16 1.67 6.71
CA VAL A 38 5.50 1.34 7.22
C VAL A 38 5.65 -0.16 7.19
N TYR A 39 6.68 -0.64 6.50
CA TYR A 39 6.93 -2.06 6.31
C TYR A 39 8.15 -2.54 7.10
N SER A 40 8.18 -3.84 7.41
CA SER A 40 9.27 -4.49 8.15
C SER A 40 10.62 -4.46 7.43
N SER A 41 10.65 -4.14 6.13
CA SER A 41 11.88 -3.87 5.36
C SER A 41 12.55 -2.55 5.72
N GLY A 42 11.89 -1.69 6.51
CA GLY A 42 12.29 -0.31 6.75
C GLY A 42 11.74 0.67 5.70
N GLU A 43 11.05 0.17 4.67
CA GLU A 43 10.38 1.02 3.70
C GLU A 43 9.17 1.73 4.33
N THR A 44 8.99 3.00 4.02
CA THR A 44 7.74 3.72 4.22
C THR A 44 7.20 4.20 2.88
N GLN A 45 5.99 3.79 2.54
CA GLN A 45 5.24 4.34 1.41
C GLN A 45 4.36 5.49 1.88
N VAL A 46 4.34 6.60 1.15
CA VAL A 46 3.57 7.79 1.51
C VAL A 46 2.75 8.29 0.33
N ALA A 47 1.44 8.31 0.48
CA ALA A 47 0.54 8.93 -0.50
C ALA A 47 0.61 10.46 -0.36
N GLY A 48 0.96 11.17 -1.44
CA GLY A 48 0.96 12.61 -1.49
C GLY A 48 -0.40 13.20 -1.88
N ALA A 49 -0.46 14.53 -1.93
CA ALA A 49 -1.61 15.23 -2.52
C ALA A 49 -1.66 15.01 -4.04
N PRO A 50 -2.85 14.92 -4.65
CA PRO A 50 -2.97 14.87 -6.11
C PRO A 50 -2.31 16.08 -6.75
N VAL A 51 -1.56 15.86 -7.82
CA VAL A 51 -0.90 16.89 -8.62
C VAL A 51 -1.23 16.69 -10.10
N VAL A 52 -1.27 17.78 -10.86
CA VAL A 52 -1.41 17.69 -12.31
C VAL A 52 -0.02 17.56 -12.93
N HIS A 53 0.21 16.47 -13.67
CA HIS A 53 1.43 16.25 -14.43
C HIS A 53 1.07 15.90 -15.87
N ARG A 54 1.61 16.65 -16.84
CA ARG A 54 1.32 16.47 -18.28
C ARG A 54 -0.20 16.41 -18.59
N GLY A 55 -0.98 17.25 -17.90
CA GLY A 55 -2.43 17.32 -18.06
C GLY A 55 -3.23 16.19 -17.39
N VAL A 56 -2.58 15.26 -16.68
CA VAL A 56 -3.24 14.17 -15.95
C VAL A 56 -3.11 14.42 -14.44
N THR A 57 -4.20 14.27 -13.70
CA THR A 57 -4.16 14.30 -12.24
C THR A 57 -3.63 12.96 -11.73
N VAL A 58 -2.51 12.99 -11.02
CA VAL A 58 -1.84 11.81 -10.44
C VAL A 58 -1.65 11.98 -8.94
N THR A 59 -1.78 10.88 -8.21
CA THR A 59 -1.43 10.78 -6.79
C THR A 59 -0.02 10.20 -6.70
N PRO A 60 0.97 10.97 -6.23
CA PRO A 60 2.31 10.45 -6.04
C PRO A 60 2.35 9.52 -4.82
N VAL A 61 2.97 8.34 -4.95
CA VAL A 61 3.29 7.45 -3.83
C VAL A 61 4.80 7.36 -3.70
N SER A 62 5.34 7.98 -2.67
CA SER A 62 6.79 8.00 -2.41
C SER A 62 7.22 6.75 -1.66
N HIS A 63 8.29 6.11 -2.12
CA HIS A 63 8.94 4.97 -1.47
C HIS A 63 10.20 5.45 -0.74
N GLN A 64 10.19 5.38 0.59
CA GLN A 64 11.19 6.00 1.44
C GLN A 64 11.90 4.97 2.32
N TYR A 65 13.20 5.15 2.55
CA TYR A 65 13.92 4.48 3.64
C TYR A 65 14.56 5.56 4.51
N GLY A 66 14.12 5.65 5.77
CA GLY A 66 14.41 6.80 6.60
C GLY A 66 13.86 8.10 6.00
N ALA A 67 14.70 9.12 5.88
CA ALA A 67 14.33 10.42 5.31
C ALA A 67 14.50 10.48 3.76
N THR A 68 15.05 9.43 3.15
CA THR A 68 15.40 9.43 1.73
C THR A 68 14.30 8.82 0.89
N THR A 69 13.82 9.55 -0.13
CA THR A 69 12.90 9.02 -1.15
C THR A 69 13.73 8.39 -2.28
N PHE A 70 13.54 7.09 -2.53
CA PHE A 70 14.26 6.34 -3.55
C PHE A 70 13.53 6.34 -4.89
N SER A 71 12.21 6.18 -4.83
CA SER A 71 11.33 6.27 -5.98
C SER A 71 9.99 6.90 -5.61
N GLN A 72 9.26 7.33 -6.63
CA GLN A 72 7.90 7.81 -6.51
C GLN A 72 7.07 7.34 -7.70
N ASP A 73 6.01 6.60 -7.41
CA ASP A 73 5.02 6.17 -8.38
C ASP A 73 4.00 7.30 -8.61
N LEU A 74 3.63 7.55 -9.86
CA LEU A 74 2.60 8.53 -10.23
C LEU A 74 1.33 7.77 -10.63
N LEU A 75 0.38 7.67 -9.72
CA LEU A 75 -0.83 6.87 -9.89
C LEU A 75 -2.01 7.73 -10.36
N GLU A 76 -2.59 7.40 -11.50
CA GLU A 76 -3.89 7.93 -11.94
C GLU A 76 -5.01 7.04 -11.38
N HIS A 77 -5.88 7.63 -10.57
CA HIS A 77 -7.13 7.01 -10.15
C HIS A 77 -8.24 7.47 -11.08
N ARG A 78 -8.87 6.53 -11.77
CA ARG A 78 -9.94 6.83 -12.74
C ARG A 78 -11.32 6.74 -12.11
N ALA A 79 -12.30 7.36 -12.77
CA ALA A 79 -13.68 7.43 -12.30
C ALA A 79 -14.35 6.04 -12.18
N ASP A 80 -13.91 5.06 -12.96
CA ASP A 80 -14.36 3.67 -12.87
C ASP A 80 -13.79 2.92 -11.65
N GLY A 81 -12.93 3.57 -10.86
CA GLY A 81 -12.29 2.98 -9.68
C GLY A 81 -10.98 2.24 -9.96
N SER A 82 -10.51 2.20 -11.22
CA SER A 82 -9.22 1.59 -11.56
C SER A 82 -8.02 2.48 -11.22
N VAL A 83 -6.84 1.86 -11.05
CA VAL A 83 -5.58 2.53 -10.71
C VAL A 83 -4.52 2.21 -11.76
N TRP A 84 -3.94 3.27 -12.31
CA TRP A 84 -2.99 3.20 -13.42
C TRP A 84 -1.69 3.90 -13.08
N LEU A 85 -0.56 3.24 -13.32
CA LEU A 85 0.76 3.83 -13.19
C LEU A 85 1.08 4.64 -14.47
N ARG A 86 1.15 5.96 -14.30
CA ARG A 86 1.48 6.91 -15.37
C ARG A 86 2.97 7.14 -15.50
N GLY A 87 3.71 7.00 -14.41
CA GLY A 87 5.16 7.09 -14.44
C GLY A 87 5.80 6.77 -13.11
N VAL A 88 7.11 6.56 -13.16
CA VAL A 88 7.94 6.34 -11.98
C VAL A 88 9.07 7.34 -12.03
N ASN A 89 9.24 8.09 -10.94
CA ASN A 89 10.41 8.93 -10.73
C ASN A 89 11.40 8.18 -9.84
N THR A 90 12.58 7.85 -10.37
CA THR A 90 13.65 7.18 -9.62
C THR A 90 14.94 7.96 -9.78
N GLY A 91 15.57 8.34 -8.67
CA GLY A 91 16.81 9.12 -8.70
C GLY A 91 16.69 10.45 -9.48
N GLY A 92 15.51 11.09 -9.46
CA GLY A 92 15.23 12.33 -10.19
C GLY A 92 14.92 12.15 -11.68
N ARG A 93 14.97 10.91 -12.20
CA ARG A 93 14.61 10.61 -13.59
C ARG A 93 13.19 10.07 -13.66
N LEU A 94 12.34 10.79 -14.37
CA LEU A 94 10.97 10.37 -14.65
C LEU A 94 10.92 9.47 -15.89
N THR A 95 10.42 8.24 -15.72
CA THR A 95 9.93 7.39 -16.79
C THR A 95 8.41 7.55 -16.88
N TRP A 96 7.91 8.06 -18.00
CA TRP A 96 6.47 8.22 -18.25
C TRP A 96 5.97 7.12 -19.18
N TYR A 97 4.92 6.41 -18.79
CA TYR A 97 4.35 5.31 -19.55
C TYR A 97 3.25 5.80 -20.50
N THR A 98 3.35 5.42 -21.77
CA THR A 98 2.32 5.65 -22.79
C THR A 98 2.24 4.41 -23.69
N PRO A 99 1.21 3.54 -23.56
CA PRO A 99 0.07 3.67 -22.64
C PRO A 99 0.47 3.52 -21.15
N PRO A 100 -0.35 3.97 -20.19
CA PRO A 100 -0.11 3.72 -18.77
C PRO A 100 -0.26 2.22 -18.44
N LEU A 101 0.38 1.78 -17.35
CA LEU A 101 0.27 0.41 -16.86
C LEU A 101 -0.93 0.29 -15.91
N ASN A 102 -1.82 -0.67 -16.12
CA ASN A 102 -2.91 -0.95 -15.19
C ASN A 102 -2.35 -1.74 -13.99
N ILE A 103 -2.36 -1.11 -12.82
CA ILE A 103 -1.92 -1.73 -11.56
C ILE A 103 -3.07 -2.47 -10.90
N TYR A 104 -4.25 -1.85 -10.86
CA TYR A 104 -5.48 -2.47 -10.40
C TYR A 104 -6.67 -2.14 -11.30
N PRO A 105 -7.47 -3.14 -11.74
CA PRO A 105 -8.73 -2.90 -12.44
C PRO A 105 -9.77 -2.31 -11.46
N PRO A 106 -10.97 -1.94 -11.93
CA PRO A 106 -12.07 -1.57 -11.05
C PRO A 106 -12.32 -2.64 -9.98
N GLY A 107 -12.41 -2.22 -8.72
CA GLY A 107 -12.83 -3.09 -7.61
C GLY A 107 -14.34 -3.36 -7.63
N PRO A 108 -14.82 -4.32 -6.81
CA PRO A 108 -14.05 -5.17 -5.92
C PRO A 108 -13.37 -6.33 -6.66
N LEU A 109 -12.12 -6.61 -6.29
CA LEU A 109 -11.36 -7.74 -6.80
C LEU A 109 -11.87 -9.06 -6.19
N ARG A 110 -11.74 -10.16 -6.94
CA ARG A 110 -12.22 -11.49 -6.54
C ARG A 110 -11.23 -12.58 -6.95
N PRO A 111 -11.11 -13.70 -6.21
CA PRO A 111 -10.32 -14.86 -6.63
C PRO A 111 -10.63 -15.28 -8.08
N GLY A 112 -9.59 -15.61 -8.84
CA GLY A 112 -9.66 -15.95 -10.27
C GLY A 112 -9.58 -14.76 -11.22
N MET A 113 -9.74 -13.53 -10.74
CA MET A 113 -9.63 -12.33 -11.58
C MET A 113 -8.19 -12.14 -12.06
N THR A 114 -8.03 -11.83 -13.35
CA THR A 114 -6.73 -11.54 -13.97
C THR A 114 -6.76 -10.24 -14.74
N TRP A 115 -5.61 -9.60 -14.86
CA TRP A 115 -5.39 -8.46 -15.74
C TRP A 115 -3.94 -8.40 -16.19
N GLN A 116 -3.70 -7.65 -17.27
CA GLN A 116 -2.36 -7.43 -17.78
C GLN A 116 -2.21 -6.00 -18.30
N SER A 117 -0.97 -5.51 -18.29
CA SER A 117 -0.61 -4.27 -18.95
C SER A 117 0.82 -4.33 -19.47
N ALA A 118 1.12 -3.55 -20.51
CA ALA A 118 2.46 -3.49 -21.08
C ALA A 118 2.78 -2.09 -21.59
N ALA A 119 3.99 -1.59 -21.28
CA ALA A 119 4.49 -0.30 -21.71
C ALA A 119 6.01 -0.24 -21.54
N ALA A 120 6.70 0.45 -22.45
CA ALA A 120 8.14 0.71 -22.39
C ALA A 120 9.00 -0.55 -22.10
N GLY A 121 8.68 -1.68 -22.73
CA GLY A 121 9.41 -2.95 -22.56
C GLY A 121 9.16 -3.67 -21.24
N VAL A 122 8.17 -3.21 -20.45
CA VAL A 122 7.67 -3.86 -19.24
C VAL A 122 6.31 -4.47 -19.55
N THR A 123 6.10 -5.72 -19.14
CA THR A 123 4.80 -6.39 -19.13
C THR A 123 4.49 -6.85 -17.72
N GLN A 124 3.29 -6.57 -17.22
CA GLN A 124 2.79 -7.03 -15.94
C GLN A 124 1.56 -7.91 -16.14
N ARG A 125 1.51 -9.06 -15.47
CA ARG A 125 0.35 -9.94 -15.42
C ARG A 125 0.02 -10.24 -13.97
N SER A 126 -1.22 -9.99 -13.59
CA SER A 126 -1.70 -10.17 -12.22
C SER A 126 -2.83 -11.20 -12.16
N LEU A 127 -2.88 -11.96 -11.06
CA LEU A 127 -3.92 -12.93 -10.74
C LEU A 127 -4.27 -12.83 -9.26
N VAL A 128 -5.55 -12.66 -8.93
CA VAL A 128 -6.04 -12.89 -7.57
C VAL A 128 -6.12 -14.40 -7.32
N THR A 129 -5.14 -14.93 -6.62
CA THR A 129 -5.03 -16.38 -6.35
C THR A 129 -5.97 -16.87 -5.25
N GLY A 130 -6.50 -15.99 -4.39
CA GLY A 130 -7.36 -16.38 -3.29
C GLY A 130 -7.49 -15.31 -2.21
N VAL A 131 -7.99 -15.72 -1.05
CA VAL A 131 -8.04 -14.93 0.19
C VAL A 131 -7.21 -15.67 1.23
N ALA A 132 -6.46 -14.96 2.06
CA ALA A 132 -5.68 -15.53 3.16
C ALA A 132 -5.93 -14.76 4.46
N PRO A 133 -6.21 -15.45 5.58
CA PRO A 133 -6.10 -14.83 6.90
C PRO A 133 -4.62 -14.56 7.19
N LEU A 134 -4.31 -13.36 7.68
CA LEU A 134 -2.95 -12.93 8.00
C LEU A 134 -2.92 -12.16 9.31
N THR A 135 -1.86 -12.38 10.08
CA THR A 135 -1.50 -11.52 11.21
C THR A 135 -0.18 -10.84 10.89
N THR A 136 -0.16 -9.52 10.97
CA THR A 136 1.04 -8.68 10.88
C THR A 136 1.17 -7.85 12.16
N PRO A 137 2.29 -7.15 12.38
CA PRO A 137 2.38 -6.23 13.51
C PRO A 137 1.31 -5.11 13.49
N ALA A 138 0.80 -4.75 12.32
CA ALA A 138 -0.29 -3.77 12.17
C ALA A 138 -1.70 -4.32 12.51
N GLY A 139 -1.87 -5.65 12.63
CA GLY A 139 -3.15 -6.27 12.98
C GLY A 139 -3.42 -7.59 12.26
N ALA A 140 -4.65 -8.09 12.45
CA ALA A 140 -5.15 -9.28 11.77
C ALA A 140 -6.07 -8.88 10.60
N PHE A 141 -5.93 -9.55 9.46
CA PHE A 141 -6.60 -9.21 8.21
C PHE A 141 -7.05 -10.46 7.46
N ASN A 142 -8.11 -10.30 6.65
CA ASN A 142 -8.42 -11.22 5.55
C ASN A 142 -8.02 -10.55 4.24
N ALA A 143 -6.89 -10.95 3.67
CA ALA A 143 -6.28 -10.26 2.54
C ALA A 143 -6.49 -11.03 1.23
N LEU A 144 -6.74 -10.30 0.15
CA LEU A 144 -6.67 -10.82 -1.22
C LEU A 144 -5.21 -11.12 -1.55
N LYS A 145 -4.92 -12.34 -1.99
CA LYS A 145 -3.59 -12.77 -2.41
C LYS A 145 -3.44 -12.57 -3.91
N ILE A 146 -2.65 -11.57 -4.32
CA ILE A 146 -2.46 -11.19 -5.72
C ILE A 146 -1.03 -11.55 -6.13
N ARG A 147 -0.88 -12.46 -7.10
CA ARG A 147 0.41 -12.76 -7.71
C ARG A 147 0.58 -11.88 -8.95
N THR A 148 1.68 -11.16 -9.02
CA THR A 148 2.06 -10.33 -10.16
C THR A 148 3.37 -10.81 -10.73
N GLU A 149 3.36 -11.10 -12.02
CA GLU A 149 4.56 -11.41 -12.81
C GLU A 149 4.93 -10.19 -13.64
N THR A 150 6.18 -9.74 -13.50
CA THR A 150 6.73 -8.61 -14.24
C THR A 150 7.85 -9.09 -15.14
N THR A 151 7.68 -8.88 -16.44
CA THR A 151 8.69 -9.12 -17.46
C THR A 151 9.31 -7.81 -17.88
N ALA A 152 10.64 -7.67 -17.73
CA ALA A 152 11.38 -6.51 -18.19
C ALA A 152 12.78 -6.93 -18.65
N GLY A 153 13.22 -6.45 -19.82
CA GLY A 153 14.54 -6.77 -20.37
C GLY A 153 14.82 -8.27 -20.52
N GLY A 154 13.79 -9.05 -20.88
CA GLY A 154 13.88 -10.51 -21.01
C GLY A 154 13.90 -11.30 -19.70
N LYS A 155 13.89 -10.62 -18.54
CA LYS A 155 13.82 -11.26 -17.22
C LYS A 155 12.40 -11.25 -16.70
N VAL A 156 11.98 -12.35 -16.10
CA VAL A 156 10.70 -12.48 -15.40
C VAL A 156 10.96 -12.49 -13.91
N SER A 157 10.19 -11.69 -13.18
CA SER A 157 10.15 -11.68 -11.71
C SER A 157 8.70 -11.85 -11.25
N ALA A 158 8.50 -12.48 -10.09
CA ALA A 158 7.19 -12.65 -9.49
C ALA A 158 7.18 -12.10 -8.07
N GLN A 159 6.09 -11.43 -7.71
CA GLN A 159 5.82 -10.96 -6.36
C GLN A 159 4.39 -11.31 -6.00
N THR A 160 4.17 -11.73 -4.76
CA THR A 160 2.81 -11.86 -4.22
C THR A 160 2.54 -10.71 -3.26
N THR A 161 1.47 -9.97 -3.49
CA THR A 161 0.96 -8.96 -2.56
C THR A 161 -0.26 -9.48 -1.84
N TYR A 162 -0.41 -9.10 -0.58
CA TYR A 162 -1.61 -9.35 0.21
C TYR A 162 -2.32 -8.02 0.42
N PHE A 163 -3.40 -7.82 -0.31
CA PHE A 163 -4.13 -6.56 -0.38
C PHE A 163 -5.41 -6.62 0.44
N VAL A 164 -5.64 -5.61 1.26
CA VAL A 164 -6.87 -5.43 2.03
C VAL A 164 -7.55 -4.16 1.52
N PRO A 165 -8.80 -4.22 1.03
CA PRO A 165 -9.55 -3.02 0.62
C PRO A 165 -9.52 -1.97 1.72
N THR A 166 -9.43 -0.69 1.35
CA THR A 166 -9.37 0.47 2.28
C THR A 166 -8.11 0.57 3.15
N VAL A 167 -7.30 -0.49 3.24
CA VAL A 167 -6.05 -0.49 4.01
C VAL A 167 -4.83 -0.46 3.08
N GLY A 168 -4.84 -1.21 1.97
CA GLY A 168 -3.71 -1.28 1.04
C GLY A 168 -3.00 -2.63 1.11
N VAL A 169 -1.71 -2.67 0.76
CA VAL A 169 -0.92 -3.90 0.84
C VAL A 169 -0.45 -4.10 2.27
N VAL A 170 -0.81 -5.23 2.89
CA VAL A 170 -0.44 -5.56 4.27
C VAL A 170 0.77 -6.49 4.34
N ARG A 171 1.13 -7.15 3.23
CA ARG A 171 2.31 -8.02 3.13
C ARG A 171 2.76 -8.18 1.68
N PHE A 172 4.05 -8.37 1.49
CA PHE A 172 4.66 -8.83 0.26
C PHE A 172 5.42 -10.15 0.51
N ASP A 173 5.30 -11.10 -0.42
CA ASP A 173 6.24 -12.21 -0.58
C ASP A 173 7.01 -11.99 -1.89
N THR A 174 8.33 -11.90 -1.81
CA THR A 174 9.22 -11.65 -2.96
C THR A 174 9.84 -12.95 -3.48
N ALA A 175 10.37 -12.92 -4.70
CA ALA A 175 10.91 -14.11 -5.38
C ALA A 175 12.11 -14.76 -4.67
N ASP A 176 12.85 -14.00 -3.87
CA ASP A 176 13.97 -14.45 -3.03
C ASP A 176 13.51 -15.11 -1.71
N GLY A 177 12.20 -15.21 -1.47
CA GLY A 177 11.63 -15.77 -0.25
C GLY A 177 11.49 -14.79 0.90
N SER A 178 11.88 -13.52 0.71
CA SER A 178 11.72 -12.49 1.73
C SER A 178 10.23 -12.19 1.97
N VAL A 179 9.89 -11.98 3.24
CA VAL A 179 8.54 -11.62 3.69
C VAL A 179 8.58 -10.24 4.31
N ILE A 180 7.83 -9.32 3.73
CA ILE A 180 7.76 -7.92 4.15
C ILE A 180 6.35 -7.67 4.66
N GLN A 181 6.20 -7.25 5.92
CA GLN A 181 4.90 -7.08 6.57
C GLN A 181 4.64 -5.62 6.91
N LEU A 182 3.37 -5.23 6.84
CA LEU A 182 2.91 -3.94 7.32
C LEU A 182 3.01 -3.89 8.85
N VAL A 183 3.66 -2.83 9.33
CA VAL A 183 3.91 -2.56 10.75
C VAL A 183 3.01 -1.43 11.25
N LYS A 184 2.81 -0.39 10.45
CA LYS A 184 2.00 0.78 10.79
C LYS A 184 1.43 1.47 9.56
#